data_AF-A0AAE7M2Z9-F1
#
_entry.id   AF-A0AAE7M2Z9-F1
#
_cell.length_a   1.000
_cell.length_b   1.000
_cell.length_c   1.000
_cell.angle_alpha   90.00
_cell.angle_beta   90.00
_cell.angle_gamma   90.00
#
_symmetry.space_group_name_H-M   'P 1'
#
loop_
_entity.id
_entity.type
_entity.pdbx_description
1 polymer ?
#
loop_
_entity_poly.entity_id
_entity_poly.type
_entity_poly.pdbx_seq_one_letter_code
_entity_poly.pdbx_strand_id
1 'polypeptide(L)'
;MASAVRGFWLMTWCGLVGNVLALPLIGWFAFTSTALRAANISVAFSLAWPAAIVGIVASAGLLARRRWGVIVAIVALSMALAASLPYGIVRLALISVGADPEALPLGGLSLLLALVNLLALLYWCRPEHRQFLRGSLL
;
A
#
# COMPACT_ATOMS: atom_id res chain seq x y z
N MET A 1 -11.60 20.07 15.90
CA MET A 1 -10.11 19.99 15.91
C MET A 1 -9.58 18.68 16.50
N ALA A 2 -10.00 18.25 17.71
CA ALA A 2 -9.51 17.01 18.33
C ALA A 2 -9.84 15.70 17.58
N SER A 3 -10.89 15.67 16.76
CA SER A 3 -11.23 14.53 15.89
C SER A 3 -10.29 14.41 14.68
N ALA A 4 -9.94 15.53 14.04
CA ALA A 4 -8.99 15.57 12.93
C ALA A 4 -7.58 15.13 13.35
N VAL A 5 -7.13 15.51 14.55
CA VAL A 5 -5.84 15.07 15.11
C VAL A 5 -5.83 13.56 15.38
N ARG A 6 -6.92 13.03 15.95
CA ARG A 6 -7.06 11.58 16.22
C ARG A 6 -7.10 10.77 14.92
N GLY A 7 -7.85 11.23 13.91
CA GLY A 7 -7.91 10.58 12.60
C GLY A 7 -6.54 10.53 11.91
N PHE A 8 -5.80 11.65 11.92
CA PHE A 8 -4.43 11.70 11.41
C PHE A 8 -3.51 10.67 12.09
N TRP A 9 -3.55 10.61 13.42
CA TRP A 9 -2.70 9.69 14.18
C TRP A 9 -3.06 8.23 13.92
N LEU A 10 -4.35 7.88 13.97
CA LEU A 10 -4.85 6.54 13.67
C LEU A 10 -4.42 6.08 12.28
N MET A 11 -4.61 6.93 11.26
CA MET A 11 -4.25 6.60 9.88
C MET A 11 -2.74 6.36 9.71
N THR A 12 -1.92 7.10 10.46
CA THR A 12 -0.46 6.95 10.43
C THR A 12 -0.01 5.63 11.04
N TRP A 13 -0.62 5.22 12.17
CA TRP A 13 -0.35 3.92 12.78
C TRP A 13 -0.87 2.76 11.96
N CYS A 14 -2.07 2.87 11.38
CA CYS A 14 -2.56 1.88 10.44
C CYS A 14 -1.61 1.71 9.24
N GLY A 15 -1.08 2.81 8.71
CA GLY A 15 -0.05 2.80 7.68
C GLY A 15 1.22 2.08 8.13
N LEU A 16 1.73 2.38 9.34
CA LEU A 16 2.94 1.74 9.86
C LEU A 16 2.75 0.24 10.04
N VAL A 17 1.69 -0.18 10.74
CA VAL A 17 1.38 -1.59 11.01
C VAL A 17 1.13 -2.33 9.70
N GLY A 18 0.36 -1.74 8.79
CA GLY A 18 0.08 -2.33 7.48
C GLY A 18 1.34 -2.58 6.66
N ASN A 19 2.26 -1.61 6.59
CA ASN A 19 3.51 -1.79 5.84
C ASN A 19 4.47 -2.79 6.51
N VAL A 20 4.54 -2.81 7.85
CA VAL A 20 5.36 -3.78 8.59
C VAL A 20 4.84 -5.21 8.39
N LEU A 21 3.51 -5.41 8.42
CA LEU A 21 2.89 -6.71 8.15
C LEU A 21 2.98 -7.11 6.67
N ALA A 22 3.00 -6.14 5.75
CA ALA A 22 3.12 -6.41 4.33
C ALA A 22 4.45 -7.14 3.99
N LEU A 23 5.56 -6.80 4.65
CA LEU A 23 6.86 -7.41 4.39
C LEU A 23 6.85 -8.96 4.50
N PRO A 24 6.47 -9.57 5.65
CA PRO A 24 6.41 -11.02 5.79
C PRO A 24 5.29 -11.64 4.93
N LEU A 25 4.15 -10.96 4.76
CA LEU A 25 3.05 -11.47 3.93
C LEU A 25 3.45 -11.58 2.45
N ILE A 26 4.08 -10.54 1.90
CA ILE A 26 4.59 -10.54 0.52
C ILE A 26 5.60 -11.68 0.36
N GLY A 27 6.52 -11.86 1.31
CA GLY A 27 7.48 -12.96 1.29
C GLY A 27 6.80 -14.32 1.31
N TRP A 28 5.83 -14.52 2.20
CA TRP A 28 5.06 -15.76 2.28
C TRP A 28 4.42 -16.11 0.93
N PHE A 29 3.67 -15.17 0.32
CA PHE A 29 3.00 -15.42 -0.96
C PHE A 29 3.97 -15.58 -2.14
N ALA A 30 5.06 -14.81 -2.17
CA ALA A 30 6.04 -14.88 -3.26
C ALA A 30 6.73 -16.25 -3.34
N PHE A 31 6.98 -16.90 -2.21
CA PHE A 31 7.72 -18.16 -2.16
C PHE A 31 6.84 -19.42 -2.07
N THR A 32 5.62 -19.32 -1.54
CA THR A 32 4.69 -20.46 -1.41
C THR A 32 3.84 -20.72 -2.65
N SER A 33 3.48 -19.68 -3.41
CA SER A 33 2.69 -19.85 -4.64
C SER A 33 3.55 -20.46 -5.75
N THR A 34 3.21 -21.67 -6.19
CA THR A 34 3.84 -22.37 -7.33
C THR A 34 3.32 -21.82 -8.67
N ALA A 35 2.05 -21.42 -8.70
CA ALA A 35 1.41 -20.65 -9.76
C ALA A 35 2.15 -19.33 -10.02
N LEU A 36 2.51 -19.05 -11.29
CA LEU A 36 3.13 -17.80 -11.75
C LEU A 36 4.34 -17.35 -10.90
N ARG A 37 5.16 -18.29 -10.41
CA ARG A 37 6.25 -18.02 -9.45
C ARG A 37 7.19 -16.90 -9.88
N ALA A 38 7.59 -16.86 -11.16
CA ALA A 38 8.45 -15.81 -11.68
C ALA A 38 7.81 -14.40 -11.58
N ALA A 39 6.51 -14.30 -11.85
CA ALA A 39 5.76 -13.05 -11.72
C ALA A 39 5.58 -12.63 -10.26
N ASN A 40 5.32 -13.58 -9.36
CA ASN A 40 5.17 -13.28 -7.93
C ASN A 40 6.49 -12.74 -7.36
N ILE A 41 7.61 -13.38 -7.68
CA ILE A 41 8.94 -12.95 -7.25
C ILE A 41 9.27 -11.59 -7.88
N SER A 42 9.09 -11.41 -9.19
CA SER A 42 9.44 -10.14 -9.85
C SER A 42 8.64 -8.97 -9.28
N VAL A 43 7.33 -9.13 -9.05
CA VAL A 43 6.48 -8.09 -8.45
C VAL A 43 6.85 -7.83 -6.98
N ALA A 44 7.16 -8.89 -6.22
CA ALA A 44 7.57 -8.76 -4.83
C ALA A 44 8.83 -7.90 -4.68
N PHE A 45 9.88 -8.18 -5.47
CA PHE A 45 11.15 -7.47 -5.39
C PHE A 45 11.12 -6.09 -6.06
N SER A 46 10.38 -5.91 -7.16
CA SER A 46 10.40 -4.65 -7.92
C SER A 46 9.54 -3.55 -7.31
N LEU A 47 8.37 -3.91 -6.75
CA LEU A 47 7.39 -2.92 -6.32
C LEU A 47 6.86 -3.17 -4.91
N ALA A 48 6.51 -4.42 -4.55
CA ALA A 48 5.79 -4.66 -3.31
C ALA A 48 6.65 -4.38 -2.05
N TRP A 49 7.88 -4.91 -2.01
CA TRP A 49 8.80 -4.62 -0.90
C TRP A 49 9.33 -3.17 -0.91
N PRO A 50 9.76 -2.59 -2.05
CA PRO A 50 10.12 -1.18 -2.09
C PRO A 50 8.97 -0.26 -1.61
N ALA A 51 7.73 -0.51 -2.05
CA ALA A 51 6.56 0.26 -1.60
C ALA A 51 6.35 0.15 -0.08
N ALA A 52 6.47 -1.05 0.49
CA ALA A 52 6.33 -1.27 1.92
C ALA A 52 7.41 -0.52 2.73
N ILE A 53 8.67 -0.57 2.30
CA ILE A 53 9.78 0.14 2.94
C ILE A 53 9.54 1.65 2.89
N VAL A 54 9.17 2.19 1.71
CA VAL A 54 8.88 3.62 1.55
C VAL A 54 7.66 4.02 2.39
N GLY A 55 6.66 3.13 2.55
CA GLY A 55 5.50 3.34 3.42
C GLY A 55 5.85 3.41 4.93
N ILE A 56 6.82 2.61 5.38
CA ILE A 56 7.37 2.71 6.75
C ILE A 56 8.05 4.06 6.95
N VAL A 57 8.91 4.48 6.00
CA VAL A 57 9.60 5.78 6.04
C VAL A 57 8.59 6.93 6.02
N ALA A 58 7.53 6.84 5.22
CA ALA A 58 6.45 7.81 5.19
C ALA A 58 5.76 7.92 6.57
N SER A 59 5.44 6.79 7.17
CA SER A 59 4.78 6.73 8.48
C SER A 59 5.68 7.31 9.58
N ALA A 60 6.98 7.04 9.55
CA ALA A 60 7.95 7.66 10.45
C ALA A 60 8.03 9.18 10.27
N GLY A 61 8.04 9.67 9.03
CA GLY A 61 8.00 11.10 8.71
C GLY A 61 6.73 11.78 9.21
N LEU A 62 5.57 11.12 9.09
CA LEU A 62 4.28 11.60 9.57
C LEU A 62 4.20 11.64 11.11
N LEU A 63 4.72 10.62 11.79
CA LEU A 63 4.82 10.59 13.27
C LEU A 63 5.73 11.71 13.79
N ALA A 64 6.82 11.99 13.08
CA ALA A 64 7.71 13.11 13.36
C ALA A 64 7.14 14.49 12.92
N ARG A 65 5.86 14.55 12.51
CA ARG A 65 5.16 15.74 11.99
C ARG A 65 5.92 16.48 10.88
N ARG A 66 6.68 15.74 10.07
CA ARG A 66 7.46 16.30 8.96
C ARG A 66 6.59 16.46 7.73
N ARG A 67 6.66 17.62 7.09
CA ARG A 67 5.87 17.97 5.89
C ARG A 67 6.13 17.01 4.70
N TRP A 68 7.35 16.48 4.60
CA TRP A 68 7.71 15.52 3.56
C TRP A 68 7.09 14.13 3.76
N GLY A 69 6.65 13.77 4.97
CA GLY A 69 6.02 12.48 5.25
C GLY A 69 4.76 12.23 4.41
N VAL A 70 3.95 13.27 4.18
CA VAL A 70 2.75 13.19 3.33
C VAL A 70 3.12 12.89 1.86
N ILE A 71 4.18 13.51 1.36
CA ILE A 71 4.64 13.30 -0.03
C ILE A 71 5.14 11.87 -0.19
N VAL A 72 5.96 11.39 0.75
CA VAL A 72 6.48 10.02 0.73
C VAL A 72 5.34 9.00 0.88
N ALA A 73 4.28 9.30 1.65
CA ALA A 73 3.09 8.46 1.76
C ALA A 73 2.36 8.32 0.42
N ILE A 74 2.18 9.43 -0.30
CA ILE A 74 1.56 9.44 -1.64
C ILE A 74 2.38 8.61 -2.62
N VAL A 75 3.72 8.72 -2.57
CA VAL A 75 4.63 7.93 -3.42
C VAL A 75 4.51 6.43 -3.09
N ALA A 76 4.57 6.06 -1.80
CA ALA A 76 4.43 4.67 -1.37
C ALA A 76 3.10 4.05 -1.82
N LEU A 77 2.00 4.77 -1.62
CA LEU A 77 0.66 4.34 -2.01
C LEU A 77 0.53 4.20 -3.54
N SER A 78 1.11 5.13 -4.30
CA SER A 78 1.15 5.06 -5.77
C SER A 78 1.93 3.83 -6.26
N MET A 79 3.07 3.52 -5.64
CA MET A 79 3.85 2.31 -5.97
C MET A 79 3.07 1.03 -5.62
N ALA A 80 2.41 1.00 -4.46
CA ALA A 80 1.58 -0.14 -4.05
C ALA A 80 0.43 -0.36 -5.04
N LEU A 81 -0.25 0.71 -5.47
CA LEU A 81 -1.29 0.67 -6.50
C LEU A 81 -0.76 0.16 -7.85
N ALA A 82 0.41 0.64 -8.27
CA ALA A 82 1.06 0.22 -9.51
C ALA A 82 1.43 -1.27 -9.50
N ALA A 83 1.63 -1.89 -8.32
CA ALA A 83 1.81 -3.34 -8.20
C ALA A 83 0.47 -4.07 -8.17
N SER A 84 -0.43 -3.67 -7.28
CA SER A 84 -1.60 -4.47 -6.91
C SER A 84 -2.69 -4.45 -7.99
N LEU A 85 -2.86 -3.35 -8.73
CA LEU A 85 -3.84 -3.25 -9.82
C LEU A 85 -3.50 -4.20 -10.97
N PRO A 86 -2.35 -4.05 -11.67
CA PRO A 86 -2.05 -4.89 -12.82
C PRO A 86 -1.89 -6.36 -12.41
N TYR A 87 -1.29 -6.65 -11.24
CA TYR A 87 -1.17 -8.01 -10.75
C TYR A 87 -2.53 -8.67 -10.54
N GLY A 88 -3.48 -7.97 -9.91
CA GLY A 88 -4.84 -8.47 -9.70
C GLY A 88 -5.59 -8.70 -11.01
N ILE A 89 -5.53 -7.74 -11.94
CA ILE A 89 -6.20 -7.83 -13.25
C ILE A 89 -5.66 -9.02 -14.04
N VAL A 90 -4.34 -9.17 -14.14
CA VAL A 90 -3.72 -10.26 -14.90
C VAL A 90 -4.07 -11.62 -14.30
N ARG A 91 -4.01 -11.78 -12.98
CA ARG A 91 -4.41 -13.03 -12.31
C ARG A 91 -5.86 -13.38 -12.57
N LEU A 92 -6.77 -12.42 -12.46
CA LEU A 92 -8.20 -12.68 -12.70
C LEU A 92 -8.49 -12.97 -14.17
N ALA A 93 -7.80 -12.31 -15.11
CA ALA A 93 -7.93 -12.62 -16.54
C ALA A 93 -7.50 -14.06 -16.85
N LEU A 94 -6.45 -14.55 -16.17
CA LEU A 94 -5.93 -15.92 -16.31
C LEU A 94 -6.86 -16.99 -15.71
N ILE A 95 -7.86 -16.63 -14.91
CA ILE A 95 -8.91 -17.58 -14.45
C ILE A 95 -9.63 -18.19 -15.65
N SER A 96 -9.92 -17.38 -16.67
CA SER A 96 -10.65 -17.83 -17.87
C SER A 96 -9.90 -18.89 -18.68
N VAL A 97 -8.57 -18.98 -18.49
CA VAL A 97 -7.68 -19.93 -19.16
C VAL A 97 -7.50 -21.23 -18.34
N GLY A 98 -8.06 -21.29 -17.11
CA GLY A 98 -7.90 -22.44 -16.22
C GLY A 98 -6.48 -22.62 -15.68
N ALA A 99 -5.65 -21.58 -15.78
CA ALA A 99 -4.21 -21.68 -15.53
C ALA A 99 -3.85 -21.78 -14.04
N ASP A 100 -4.70 -21.27 -13.14
CA ASP A 100 -4.36 -21.13 -11.71
C ASP A 100 -5.59 -21.31 -10.79
N PRO A 101 -5.64 -22.36 -9.94
CA PRO A 101 -6.70 -22.52 -8.94
C PRO A 101 -6.67 -21.43 -7.85
N GLU A 102 -5.51 -20.80 -7.66
CA GLU A 102 -5.25 -19.73 -6.70
C GLU A 102 -5.55 -18.32 -7.26
N ALA A 103 -5.97 -18.21 -8.52
CA ALA A 103 -6.14 -16.90 -9.17
C ALA A 103 -7.27 -16.06 -8.57
N LEU A 104 -8.37 -16.69 -8.15
CA LEU A 104 -9.53 -16.01 -7.56
C LEU A 104 -9.21 -15.41 -6.16
N PRO A 105 -8.66 -16.17 -5.19
CA PRO A 105 -8.34 -15.60 -3.87
C PRO A 105 -7.25 -14.53 -3.95
N LEU A 106 -6.14 -14.78 -4.64
CA LEU A 106 -5.01 -13.84 -4.69
C LEU A 106 -5.26 -12.65 -5.63
N GLY A 107 -5.94 -12.86 -6.76
CA GLY A 107 -6.36 -11.77 -7.65
C GLY A 107 -7.37 -10.86 -6.97
N GLY A 108 -8.36 -11.43 -6.28
CA GLY A 108 -9.34 -10.70 -5.49
C GLY A 108 -8.70 -9.92 -4.33
N LEU A 109 -7.79 -10.55 -3.58
CA LEU A 109 -7.06 -9.90 -2.48
C LEU A 109 -6.19 -8.73 -3.00
N SER A 110 -5.54 -8.90 -4.15
CA SER A 110 -4.76 -7.84 -4.80
C SER A 110 -5.63 -6.65 -5.22
N LEU A 111 -6.82 -6.90 -5.78
CA LEU A 111 -7.77 -5.83 -6.10
C LEU A 111 -8.32 -5.13 -4.86
N LEU A 112 -8.59 -5.88 -3.78
CA LEU A 112 -9.03 -5.30 -2.52
C LEU A 112 -7.92 -4.40 -1.95
N LEU A 113 -6.67 -4.84 -1.97
CA LEU A 113 -5.53 -4.01 -1.61
C LEU A 113 -5.41 -2.77 -2.50
N ALA A 114 -5.60 -2.91 -3.81
CA ALA A 114 -5.63 -1.78 -4.71
C ALA A 114 -6.69 -0.75 -4.31
N LEU A 115 -7.90 -1.20 -4.00
CA LEU A 115 -8.99 -0.34 -3.55
C LEU A 115 -8.65 0.38 -2.24
N VAL A 116 -8.12 -0.34 -1.25
CA VAL A 116 -7.71 0.24 0.03
C VAL A 116 -6.59 1.27 -0.16
N ASN A 117 -5.58 0.96 -0.98
CA ASN A 117 -4.51 1.90 -1.30
C ASN A 117 -5.02 3.13 -2.06
N LEU A 118 -6.00 2.96 -2.96
CA LEU A 118 -6.66 4.07 -3.66
C LEU A 118 -7.38 4.99 -2.67
N LEU A 119 -8.16 4.43 -1.75
CA LEU A 119 -8.88 5.20 -0.73
C LEU A 119 -7.91 5.95 0.20
N ALA A 120 -6.82 5.30 0.60
CA ALA A 120 -5.76 5.93 1.38
C ALA A 120 -5.07 7.05 0.59
N LEU A 121 -4.81 6.86 -0.71
CA LEU A 121 -4.21 7.87 -1.58
C LEU A 121 -5.14 9.09 -1.69
N LEU A 122 -6.44 8.87 -1.91
CA LEU A 122 -7.45 9.93 -1.96
C LEU A 122 -7.53 10.69 -0.64
N TYR A 123 -7.45 10.00 0.50
CA TYR A 123 -7.40 10.61 1.82
C TYR A 123 -6.17 11.54 1.95
N TRP A 124 -4.97 11.05 1.63
CA TRP A 124 -3.72 11.83 1.73
C TRP A 124 -3.61 12.96 0.70
N CYS A 125 -4.31 12.87 -0.42
CA CYS A 125 -4.40 13.93 -1.42
C CYS A 125 -5.29 15.11 -0.99
N ARG A 126 -6.14 14.96 0.04
CA ARG A 126 -7.00 16.06 0.50
C ARG A 126 -6.17 17.23 1.06
N PRO A 127 -6.48 18.49 0.66
CA PRO A 127 -5.69 19.66 1.01
C PRO A 127 -5.75 20.01 2.51
N GLU A 128 -6.81 19.60 3.20
CA GLU A 128 -7.04 19.84 4.63
C GLU A 128 -5.89 19.33 5.51
N HIS A 129 -5.30 18.18 5.16
CA HIS A 129 -4.16 17.62 5.90
C HIS A 129 -2.85 18.38 5.66
N ARG A 130 -2.68 18.97 4.48
CA ARG A 130 -1.52 19.83 4.18
C ARG A 130 -1.60 21.15 4.94
N GLN A 131 -2.82 21.68 5.14
CA GLN A 131 -3.06 22.90 5.92
C GLN A 131 -2.87 22.67 7.42
N PHE A 132 -3.30 21.52 7.95
CA PHE A 132 -3.11 21.14 9.36
C PHE A 132 -1.62 21.16 9.79
N LEU A 133 -0.73 20.60 8.97
CA LEU A 133 0.72 20.62 9.21
C LEU A 133 1.37 22.01 9.02
N ARG A 134 0.70 22.94 8.32
CA ARG A 134 1.14 24.35 8.24
C ARG A 134 0.69 25.14 9.47
N GLY A 135 -0.54 24.92 9.94
CA GLY A 135 -1.11 25.60 11.09
C GLY A 135 -0.49 25.21 12.44
N SER A 136 0.15 24.04 12.57
CA SER A 136 0.82 23.63 13.81
C SER A 136 2.25 24.19 14.00
N LEU A 137 2.70 25.05 13.09
CA LEU A 137 4.02 25.69 13.12
C LEU A 137 3.94 27.23 13.28
N LEU A 138 2.72 27.76 13.43
CA LEU A 138 2.41 29.12 13.87
C LEU A 138 1.85 29.05 15.29
#